data_AF-A0A1M6E1M1-F1
#
_entry.id   AF-A0A1M6E1M1-F1
#
_cell.length_a   1.000
_cell.length_b   1.000
_cell.length_c   1.000
_cell.angle_alpha   90.00
_cell.angle_beta   90.00
_cell.angle_gamma   90.00
#
_symmetry.space_group_name_H-M   'P 1'
#
loop_
_entity.id
_entity.type
_entity.pdbx_description
1 polymer ?
#
loop_
_entity_poly.entity_id
_entity_poly.type
_entity_poly.pdbx_seq_one_letter_code
_entity_poly.pdbx_strand_id
1 'polypeptide(L)'
;MKIDSYTKFLLTVIAISLVIIVVRDIGIVPKAYANTSTNSAYGIIPINEDGSITVRLSSADEIDVNIKNIDTYDKLRVDINDISTQDELPINLEEIGGYPVSSGGPIKVKLQQ
;
A
#
# COMPACT_ATOMS: atom_id res chain seq x y z
N MET A 1 16.16 -1.29 68.37
CA MET A 1 16.00 0.13 68.01
C MET A 1 14.52 0.46 68.12
N LYS A 2 14.11 1.30 69.08
CA LYS A 2 12.69 1.65 69.26
C LYS A 2 12.28 2.49 68.05
N ILE A 3 11.41 1.95 67.21
CA ILE A 3 10.85 2.73 66.09
C ILE A 3 9.86 3.72 66.70
N ASP A 4 9.96 4.99 66.33
CA ASP A 4 9.04 6.01 66.80
C ASP A 4 7.65 5.79 66.19
N SER A 5 6.58 6.07 66.94
CA SER A 5 5.20 5.97 66.46
C SER A 5 4.98 6.81 65.19
N TYR A 6 5.71 7.92 65.06
CA TYR A 6 5.71 8.75 63.86
C TYR A 6 6.25 8.00 62.63
N THR A 7 7.39 7.33 62.77
CA THR A 7 7.99 6.52 61.69
C THR A 7 7.09 5.35 61.32
N LYS A 8 6.44 4.72 62.29
CA LYS A 8 5.48 3.62 62.06
C LYS A 8 4.27 4.10 61.26
N PHE A 9 3.75 5.29 61.56
CA PHE A 9 2.65 5.89 60.80
C PHE A 9 3.06 6.18 59.36
N LEU A 10 4.20 6.84 59.15
CA LEU A 10 4.70 7.17 57.81
C LEU A 10 4.95 5.90 56.97
N LEU A 11 5.56 4.87 57.57
CA LEU A 11 5.83 3.58 56.94
C LEU A 11 4.54 2.88 56.50
N THR A 12 3.48 3.01 57.30
CA THR A 12 2.17 2.42 56.98
C THR A 12 1.53 3.13 55.79
N VAL A 13 1.62 4.47 55.73
CA VAL A 13 1.08 5.25 54.62
C VAL A 13 1.79 4.93 53.30
N ILE A 14 3.12 4.86 53.29
CA ILE A 14 3.87 4.51 52.07
C ILE A 14 3.62 3.07 51.61
N ALA A 15 3.44 2.13 52.56
CA ALA A 15 3.11 0.75 52.24
C ALA A 15 1.73 0.65 51.56
N ILE A 16 0.72 1.38 52.05
CA ILE A 16 -0.62 1.40 51.43
C ILE A 16 -0.55 1.96 50.01
N SER A 17 0.17 3.06 49.79
CA SER A 17 0.33 3.66 48.46
C SER A 17 1.02 2.71 47.47
N LEU A 18 2.05 1.99 47.92
CA LEU A 18 2.75 0.99 47.10
C LEU A 18 1.84 -0.19 46.74
N VAL A 19 1.04 -0.67 47.68
CA VAL A 19 0.05 -1.75 47.42
C VAL A 19 -0.95 -1.32 46.35
N ILE A 20 -1.44 -0.08 46.37
CA ILE A 20 -2.39 0.42 45.36
C ILE A 20 -1.75 0.47 43.97
N ILE A 21 -0.49 0.92 43.86
CA ILE A 21 0.24 0.97 42.58
C ILE A 21 0.42 -0.45 42.02
N VAL A 22 0.88 -1.38 42.85
CA VAL A 22 1.10 -2.78 42.45
C VAL A 22 -0.21 -3.44 42.00
N VAL A 23 -1.34 -3.19 42.67
CA VAL A 23 -2.65 -3.72 42.26
C VAL A 23 -3.10 -3.16 40.91
N ARG A 24 -2.79 -1.89 40.60
CA ARG A 24 -3.08 -1.29 39.29
C ARG A 24 -2.18 -1.86 38.18
N ASP A 25 -0.94 -2.19 38.50
CA ASP A 25 0.07 -2.66 37.54
C ASP A 25 -0.01 -4.16 37.25
N ILE A 26 -0.48 -4.99 38.21
CA ILE A 26 -0.70 -6.44 38.01
C ILE A 26 -1.75 -6.72 36.91
N GLY A 27 -2.49 -5.69 36.44
CA GLY A 27 -3.35 -5.83 35.27
C GLY A 27 -4.58 -6.72 35.53
N ILE A 28 -5.01 -6.82 36.79
CA ILE A 28 -6.22 -7.55 37.22
C ILE A 28 -7.46 -7.02 36.49
N VAL A 29 -7.47 -5.73 36.15
CA VAL A 29 -8.47 -5.14 35.27
C VAL A 29 -7.92 -5.15 33.84
N PRO A 30 -8.48 -5.95 32.92
CA PRO A 30 -8.03 -5.96 31.54
C PRO A 30 -8.22 -4.57 30.93
N LYS A 31 -7.15 -4.03 30.36
CA LYS A 31 -7.21 -2.78 29.60
C LYS A 31 -8.01 -3.07 28.33
N ALA A 32 -9.18 -2.44 28.20
CA ALA A 32 -9.97 -2.52 26.99
C ALA A 32 -9.27 -1.73 25.88
N TYR A 33 -8.47 -2.43 25.07
CA TYR A 33 -7.97 -1.88 23.82
C TYR A 33 -9.16 -1.81 22.85
N ALA A 34 -9.56 -0.61 22.48
CA ALA A 34 -10.59 -0.42 21.47
C ALA A 34 -10.05 -0.95 20.13
N ASN A 35 -10.44 -2.17 19.75
CA ASN A 35 -10.27 -2.63 18.38
C ASN A 35 -11.42 -2.05 17.56
N THR A 36 -11.27 -0.81 17.13
CA THR A 36 -12.15 -0.24 16.09
C THR A 36 -11.78 -0.91 14.78
N SER A 37 -12.31 -2.11 14.54
CA SER A 37 -12.47 -2.62 13.18
C SER A 37 -13.51 -1.75 12.49
N THR A 38 -13.07 -0.60 11.99
CA THR A 38 -13.79 0.10 10.95
C THR A 38 -13.79 -0.84 9.76
N ASN A 39 -14.97 -1.23 9.29
CA ASN A 39 -15.18 -1.78 7.95
C ASN A 39 -14.83 -0.69 6.93
N SER A 40 -13.56 -0.33 6.87
CA SER A 40 -13.02 0.54 5.85
C SER A 40 -13.07 -0.28 4.57
N ALA A 41 -13.74 0.23 3.53
CA ALA A 41 -13.72 -0.34 2.18
C ALA A 41 -12.32 -0.26 1.51
N TYR A 42 -11.27 -0.08 2.31
CA TYR A 42 -9.89 0.08 1.93
C TYR A 42 -9.07 -0.84 2.81
N GLY A 43 -8.34 -1.77 2.19
CA GLY A 43 -7.31 -2.55 2.89
C GLY A 43 -6.16 -1.65 3.26
N ILE A 44 -5.73 -1.67 4.52
CA ILE A 44 -4.49 -1.02 4.93
C ILE A 44 -3.36 -1.91 4.39
N ILE A 45 -2.69 -1.44 3.33
CA ILE A 45 -1.57 -2.14 2.73
C ILE A 45 -0.30 -1.63 3.44
N PRO A 46 0.54 -2.50 4.01
CA PRO A 46 1.80 -2.08 4.59
C PRO A 46 2.69 -1.50 3.50
N ILE A 47 3.21 -0.30 3.75
CA ILE A 47 4.22 0.34 2.90
C ILE A 47 5.61 -0.17 3.28
N ASN A 48 6.45 -0.39 2.28
CA ASN A 48 7.86 -0.70 2.49
C ASN A 48 8.59 0.55 3.03
N GLU A 49 9.79 0.37 3.60
CA GLU A 49 10.59 1.48 4.17
C GLU A 49 11.03 2.51 3.12
N ASP A 50 11.08 2.10 1.84
CA ASP A 50 11.34 2.96 0.68
C ASP A 50 10.08 3.66 0.13
N GLY A 51 8.92 3.47 0.76
CA GLY A 51 7.63 4.04 0.35
C GLY A 51 6.95 3.30 -0.79
N SER A 52 7.50 2.17 -1.25
CA SER A 52 6.88 1.34 -2.28
C SER A 52 5.80 0.40 -1.72
N ILE A 53 4.93 -0.09 -2.60
CA ILE A 53 3.95 -1.13 -2.28
C ILE A 53 4.21 -2.32 -3.21
N THR A 54 4.55 -3.47 -2.63
CA THR A 54 4.72 -4.71 -3.38
C THR A 54 3.43 -5.53 -3.34
N VAL A 55 2.74 -5.63 -4.48
CA VAL A 55 1.55 -6.49 -4.61
C VAL A 55 1.93 -7.76 -5.34
N ARG A 56 1.61 -8.92 -4.75
CA ARG A 56 1.78 -10.23 -5.39
C ARG A 56 0.42 -10.90 -5.55
N LEU A 57 -0.05 -11.02 -6.79
CA LEU A 57 -1.27 -11.76 -7.10
C LEU A 57 -0.89 -13.22 -7.40
N SER A 58 -1.37 -14.15 -6.59
CA SER A 58 -1.08 -15.58 -6.73
C SER A 58 -2.05 -16.31 -7.65
N SER A 59 -3.17 -15.71 -8.01
CA SER A 59 -4.28 -16.39 -8.71
C SER A 59 -5.28 -15.39 -9.30
N ALA A 60 -4.80 -14.55 -10.21
CA ALA A 60 -5.67 -13.73 -11.06
C ALA A 60 -5.35 -14.06 -12.51
N ASP A 61 -6.35 -14.56 -13.25
CA ASP A 61 -6.23 -14.85 -14.67
C ASP A 61 -6.19 -13.56 -15.51
N GLU A 62 -6.76 -12.48 -14.99
CA GLU A 62 -6.82 -11.17 -15.65
C GLU A 62 -6.79 -10.05 -14.60
N ILE A 63 -6.12 -8.94 -14.93
CA ILE A 63 -6.04 -7.75 -14.07
C ILE A 63 -6.44 -6.55 -14.91
N ASP A 64 -7.55 -5.90 -14.54
CA ASP A 64 -7.94 -4.62 -15.09
C ASP A 64 -7.20 -3.50 -14.33
N VAL A 65 -6.39 -2.72 -15.04
CA VAL A 65 -5.60 -1.62 -14.48
C VAL A 65 -5.75 -0.36 -15.29
N ASN A 66 -5.96 0.77 -14.61
CA ASN A 66 -5.86 2.09 -15.20
C ASN A 66 -4.45 2.65 -14.97
N ILE A 67 -3.66 2.71 -16.04
CA ILE A 67 -2.28 3.20 -16.00
C ILE A 67 -2.26 4.63 -16.54
N LYS A 68 -1.79 5.59 -15.72
CA LYS A 68 -1.60 6.98 -16.16
C LYS A 68 -0.24 7.24 -16.79
N ASN A 69 0.80 6.59 -16.26
CA ASN A 69 2.16 6.71 -16.76
C ASN A 69 2.89 5.37 -16.53
N ILE A 70 3.71 4.99 -17.49
CA ILE A 70 4.53 3.78 -17.43
C ILE A 70 5.94 4.11 -17.92
N ASP A 71 6.93 3.67 -17.15
CA ASP A 71 8.35 3.78 -17.51
C ASP A 71 8.96 2.40 -17.29
N THR A 72 9.63 1.87 -18.32
CA THR A 72 10.20 0.52 -18.33
C THR A 72 11.65 0.58 -18.77
N TYR A 73 12.51 -0.15 -18.08
CA TYR A 73 13.93 -0.24 -18.45
C TYR A 73 14.15 -0.91 -19.81
N ASP A 74 13.35 -1.95 -20.09
CA ASP A 74 13.39 -2.70 -21.34
C ASP A 74 12.16 -2.43 -22.21
N LYS A 75 12.18 -2.91 -23.46
CA LYS A 75 11.05 -2.81 -24.40
C LYS A 75 9.83 -3.58 -23.87
N LEU A 76 8.69 -2.92 -23.79
CA LEU A 76 7.40 -3.53 -23.45
C LEU A 76 6.65 -3.92 -24.73
N ARG A 77 6.31 -5.21 -24.87
CA ARG A 77 5.36 -5.65 -25.90
C ARG A 77 3.94 -5.26 -25.46
N VAL A 78 3.22 -4.52 -26.31
CA VAL A 78 1.84 -4.12 -26.06
C VAL A 78 0.98 -4.57 -27.23
N ASP A 79 -0.05 -5.36 -26.96
CA ASP A 79 -1.08 -5.73 -27.93
C ASP A 79 -2.27 -4.77 -27.72
N ILE A 80 -2.49 -3.88 -28.69
CA ILE A 80 -3.47 -2.79 -28.58
C ILE A 80 -4.68 -3.13 -29.46
N ASN A 81 -5.86 -3.17 -28.85
CA ASN A 81 -7.12 -3.41 -29.57
C ASN A 81 -7.76 -2.11 -30.08
N ASP A 82 -7.67 -1.02 -29.30
CA ASP A 82 -8.25 0.27 -29.65
C ASP A 82 -7.41 1.43 -29.09
N ILE A 83 -7.39 2.56 -29.82
CA ILE A 83 -6.70 3.79 -29.43
C ILE A 83 -7.63 4.96 -29.74
N SER A 84 -7.92 5.78 -28.73
CA SER A 84 -8.67 7.02 -28.86
C SER A 84 -7.85 8.20 -28.34
N THR A 85 -7.36 9.05 -29.24
CA THR A 85 -6.60 10.27 -28.91
C THR A 85 -7.32 11.51 -29.43
N GLN A 86 -7.14 12.65 -28.76
CA GLN A 86 -7.68 13.94 -29.24
C GLN A 86 -6.80 14.53 -30.35
N ASP A 87 -5.49 14.33 -30.22
CA ASP A 87 -4.48 14.80 -31.17
C ASP A 87 -3.90 13.65 -31.99
N GLU A 88 -3.14 13.98 -33.04
CA GLU A 88 -2.42 13.01 -33.87
C GLU A 88 -1.37 12.25 -33.03
N LEU A 89 -1.36 10.92 -33.15
CA LEU A 89 -0.36 10.05 -32.51
C LEU A 89 0.75 9.70 -33.51
N PRO A 90 1.94 10.33 -33.43
CA PRO A 90 3.05 9.99 -34.31
C PRO A 90 3.59 8.59 -33.95
N ILE A 91 3.60 7.67 -34.92
CA ILE A 91 4.16 6.32 -34.77
C ILE A 91 5.27 6.08 -35.78
N ASN A 92 6.35 5.44 -35.35
CA ASN A 92 7.42 4.98 -36.24
C ASN A 92 7.24 3.47 -36.47
N LEU A 93 7.06 3.07 -37.72
CA LEU A 93 6.85 1.69 -38.13
C LEU A 93 8.06 1.21 -38.94
N GLU A 94 8.60 0.06 -38.58
CA GLU A 94 9.69 -0.59 -39.33
C GLU A 94 9.14 -1.50 -40.45
N GLU A 95 7.99 -2.15 -40.21
CA GLU A 95 7.43 -3.16 -41.11
C GLU A 95 5.89 -3.12 -41.07
N ILE A 96 5.25 -3.35 -42.23
CA ILE A 96 3.79 -3.49 -42.34
C ILE A 96 3.48 -4.68 -43.22
N GLY A 97 2.75 -5.66 -42.68
CA GLY A 97 2.26 -6.82 -43.43
C GLY A 97 3.36 -7.67 -44.07
N GLY A 98 4.54 -7.80 -43.45
CA GLY A 98 5.66 -8.57 -44.00
C GLY A 98 6.68 -7.74 -44.79
N TYR A 99 6.42 -6.46 -45.04
CA TYR A 99 7.25 -5.61 -45.91
C TYR A 99 7.88 -4.46 -45.12
N PRO A 100 9.21 -4.25 -45.25
CA PRO A 100 9.90 -3.16 -44.57
C PRO A 100 9.44 -1.81 -45.12
N VAL A 101 9.25 -0.84 -44.22
CA VAL A 101 8.83 0.52 -44.57
C VAL A 101 10.09 1.35 -44.84
N SER A 102 10.43 1.55 -46.11
CA SER A 102 11.66 2.26 -46.51
C SER A 102 11.47 3.74 -46.86
N SER A 103 10.23 4.24 -46.90
CA SER A 103 9.95 5.66 -47.17
C SER A 103 8.67 6.15 -46.51
N GLY A 104 8.65 7.40 -46.08
CA GLY A 104 7.53 8.05 -45.39
C GLY A 104 6.38 8.51 -46.31
N GLY A 105 6.15 7.79 -47.42
CA GLY A 105 5.03 8.07 -48.31
C GLY A 105 3.67 7.72 -47.69
N PRO A 106 2.55 8.20 -48.27
CA PRO A 106 1.21 7.90 -47.77
C PRO A 106 0.94 6.39 -47.72
N ILE A 107 0.54 5.88 -46.56
CA ILE A 107 0.21 4.46 -46.36
C ILE A 107 -1.30 4.28 -46.55
N LYS A 108 -1.70 3.40 -47.46
CA LYS A 108 -3.11 3.07 -47.69
C LYS A 108 -3.61 2.21 -46.54
N VAL A 109 -4.43 2.79 -45.68
CA VAL A 109 -5.10 2.07 -44.58
C VAL A 109 -6.53 1.69 -44.97
N LYS A 110 -7.04 0.60 -44.40
CA LYS A 110 -8.47 0.23 -44.47
C LYS A 110 -9.10 0.60 -43.14
N LEU A 111 -10.11 1.46 -43.18
CA LEU A 111 -10.97 1.70 -42.02
C LEU A 111 -11.86 0.45 -41.86
N GLN A 112 -11.73 -0.26 -40.74
CA GLN A 112 -12.75 -1.21 -40.33
C GLN A 112 -13.85 -0.43 -39.62
N GLN A 113 -15.08 -0.54 -40.12
CA GLN A 113 -16.30 -0.01 -39.49
C GLN A 113 -16.88 -1.06 -38.53
#